data_AF-A0A7S2E1W7-F1
#
_entry.id   AF-A0A7S2E1W7-F1
#
_cell.length_a   1.000
_cell.length_b   1.000
_cell.length_c   1.000
_cell.angle_alpha   90.00
_cell.angle_beta   90.00
_cell.angle_gamma   90.00
#
_symmetry.space_group_name_H-M   'P 1'
#
loop_
_entity.id
_entity.type
_entity.pdbx_description
1 polymer ?
#
loop_
_entity_poly.entity_id
_entity_poly.type
_entity_poly.pdbx_seq_one_letter_code
_entity_poly.pdbx_strand_id
1 'polypeptide(L)'
;THLYVRDLLFELNKKFVTYQMEQSKADAPSCPWMSQALCDAVEMSCAGLAQILFGPHYITPARFSISLGDGKAAKAPLPWCDDESCAKRRVQYHYQAQLGPLTTANITAPAPLTQGEFSAYAFDMNAGKLPINSVTAASSAAAGILAMTSSGLPPACGLSGSAVEASAVGKGKSFAYAQQFMENERNNIQSGGTFTEADFKKATKMVLQLIADGGLADNTGAMTAVGEGATEVFMLMAINSSYFDMFTPDSGFDSFASYHVFQETQSQAVQNLASGASLALPREFVHLFGIRYGFFEVTTADSADARAFGIPPNKKVLLEWVFFDTNVGLFEPIFSGSQDPLTALTEEYNTVVQEVVETMVYKKNLRHVKTILKELGALK
;
A
#
# COMPACT_ATOMS: atom_id res chain seq x y z
N THR A 1 24.23 4.63 13.57
CA THR A 1 23.87 4.83 12.15
C THR A 1 23.89 3.52 11.35
N HIS A 2 24.97 2.73 11.37
CA HIS A 2 25.00 1.40 10.72
C HIS A 2 24.00 0.36 11.26
N LEU A 3 23.62 0.42 12.55
CA LEU A 3 22.59 -0.47 13.11
C LEU A 3 21.17 -0.10 12.66
N TYR A 4 20.80 1.19 12.60
CA TYR A 4 19.41 1.61 12.36
C TYR A 4 18.94 1.47 10.90
N VAL A 5 19.81 1.73 9.92
CA VAL A 5 19.50 1.54 8.49
C VAL A 5 19.50 0.04 8.14
N ARG A 6 20.41 -0.73 8.76
CA ARG A 6 20.40 -2.18 8.64
C ARG A 6 19.13 -2.75 9.26
N ASP A 7 18.73 -2.36 10.47
CA ASP A 7 17.56 -2.96 11.13
C ASP A 7 16.23 -2.61 10.43
N LEU A 8 16.11 -1.41 9.82
CA LEU A 8 14.94 -1.03 9.00
C LEU A 8 14.84 -1.88 7.71
N LEU A 9 15.94 -2.04 6.97
CA LEU A 9 15.97 -2.79 5.72
C LEU A 9 16.08 -4.32 5.93
N PHE A 10 16.68 -4.76 7.04
CA PHE A 10 16.80 -6.16 7.45
C PHE A 10 15.47 -6.72 7.97
N GLU A 11 14.64 -5.91 8.63
CA GLU A 11 13.24 -6.31 8.94
C GLU A 11 12.35 -6.36 7.69
N LEU A 12 12.61 -5.51 6.68
CA LEU A 12 11.96 -5.61 5.36
C LEU A 12 12.41 -6.88 4.61
N ASN A 13 13.69 -7.23 4.68
CA ASN A 13 14.26 -8.40 3.98
C ASN A 13 13.91 -9.75 4.65
N LYS A 14 13.86 -9.82 6.00
CA LYS A 14 13.58 -11.07 6.73
C LYS A 14 12.22 -11.71 6.42
N LYS A 15 11.22 -10.92 6.05
CA LYS A 15 9.85 -11.41 5.84
C LYS A 15 9.50 -11.72 4.39
N PHE A 16 10.17 -11.11 3.41
CA PHE A 16 10.03 -11.53 2.01
C PHE A 16 10.55 -12.96 1.79
N VAL A 17 11.62 -13.35 2.49
CA VAL A 17 12.17 -14.71 2.45
C VAL A 17 11.22 -15.76 3.08
N THR A 18 10.28 -15.36 3.93
CA THR A 18 9.36 -16.31 4.59
C THR A 18 8.09 -16.58 3.77
N TYR A 19 7.82 -15.79 2.71
CA TYR A 19 6.73 -16.04 1.75
C TYR A 19 7.15 -17.00 0.62
N GLN A 20 8.03 -17.95 0.93
CA GLN A 20 8.34 -19.10 0.09
C GLN A 20 7.82 -20.36 0.77
N MET A 21 6.66 -20.88 0.32
CA MET A 21 6.36 -22.31 0.34
C MET A 21 5.44 -22.67 -0.84
N GLU A 22 6.05 -23.41 -1.79
CA GLU A 22 5.45 -24.37 -2.73
C GLU A 22 4.23 -23.93 -3.57
N GLN A 23 4.49 -23.24 -4.69
CA GLN A 23 3.75 -23.55 -5.91
C GLN A 23 4.46 -24.71 -6.62
N SER A 24 3.83 -25.89 -6.59
CA SER A 24 4.27 -27.03 -7.39
C SER A 24 4.22 -26.67 -8.86
N LYS A 25 5.34 -26.91 -9.57
CA LYS A 25 5.40 -26.97 -11.02
C LYS A 25 4.38 -28.01 -11.52
N ALA A 26 3.23 -27.55 -12.00
CA ALA A 26 2.36 -28.31 -12.87
C ALA A 26 1.82 -27.35 -13.93
N ASP A 27 2.44 -27.39 -15.11
CA ASP A 27 1.97 -26.97 -16.43
C ASP A 27 0.76 -26.00 -16.46
N ALA A 28 1.01 -24.70 -16.30
CA ALA A 28 0.05 -23.67 -16.68
C ALA A 28 0.24 -23.32 -18.17
N PRO A 29 -0.81 -23.40 -19.03
CA PRO A 29 -0.68 -23.08 -20.44
C PRO A 29 -0.51 -21.57 -20.65
N SER A 30 0.44 -21.19 -21.50
CA SER A 30 0.63 -19.81 -21.94
C SER A 30 -0.62 -19.29 -22.67
N CYS A 31 -1.13 -18.12 -22.29
CA CYS A 31 -2.27 -17.44 -22.93
C CYS A 31 -1.78 -16.28 -23.81
N PRO A 32 -1.67 -16.43 -25.14
CA PRO A 32 -1.04 -15.43 -26.03
C PRO A 32 -1.97 -14.27 -26.45
N TRP A 33 -3.22 -14.20 -25.99
CA TRP A 33 -4.25 -13.25 -26.46
C TRP A 33 -4.53 -12.08 -25.50
N MET A 34 -3.69 -11.90 -24.48
CA MET A 34 -3.93 -11.00 -23.34
C MET A 34 -3.85 -9.50 -23.65
N SER A 35 -3.06 -9.06 -24.64
CA SER A 35 -2.79 -7.62 -24.81
C SER A 35 -3.99 -6.82 -25.34
N GLN A 36 -4.84 -7.42 -26.17
CA GLN A 36 -5.99 -6.72 -26.75
C GLN A 36 -7.19 -6.69 -25.79
N ALA A 37 -7.42 -7.81 -25.07
CA ALA A 37 -8.51 -7.91 -24.10
C ALA A 37 -8.27 -7.03 -22.85
N LEU A 38 -7.01 -6.79 -22.46
CA LEU A 38 -6.68 -5.83 -21.40
C LEU A 38 -7.01 -4.39 -21.84
N CYS A 39 -6.71 -4.01 -23.07
CA CYS A 39 -7.05 -2.68 -23.59
C CYS A 39 -8.58 -2.48 -23.72
N ASP A 40 -9.30 -3.48 -24.25
CA ASP A 40 -10.75 -3.41 -24.42
C ASP A 40 -11.50 -3.44 -23.07
N ALA A 41 -10.94 -4.11 -22.05
CA ALA A 41 -11.49 -4.11 -20.68
C ALA A 41 -11.24 -2.77 -19.94
N VAL A 42 -10.17 -2.05 -20.27
CA VAL A 42 -9.87 -0.72 -19.70
C VAL A 42 -10.84 0.32 -20.26
N GLU A 43 -11.16 0.32 -21.56
CA GLU A 43 -12.12 1.28 -22.15
C GLU A 43 -13.57 1.09 -21.68
N MET A 44 -14.03 -0.15 -21.42
CA MET A 44 -15.37 -0.40 -20.87
C MET A 44 -15.53 -0.01 -19.39
N SER A 45 -14.44 0.35 -18.70
CA SER A 45 -14.42 0.44 -17.25
C SER A 45 -14.72 1.83 -16.69
N CYS A 46 -14.53 2.95 -17.40
CA CYS A 46 -14.68 4.28 -16.78
C CYS A 46 -16.11 4.59 -16.28
N ALA A 47 -17.15 4.14 -17.01
CA ALA A 47 -18.54 4.32 -16.59
C ALA A 47 -18.98 3.32 -15.49
N GLY A 48 -18.46 2.08 -15.53
CA GLY A 48 -18.69 1.06 -14.50
C GLY A 48 -17.92 1.35 -13.20
N LEU A 49 -16.68 1.83 -13.30
CA LEU A 49 -15.87 2.34 -12.20
C LEU A 49 -16.58 3.51 -11.54
N ALA A 50 -17.10 4.50 -12.28
CA ALA A 50 -17.87 5.59 -11.64
C ALA A 50 -19.08 5.07 -10.85
N GLN A 51 -19.80 4.04 -11.33
CA GLN A 51 -20.91 3.44 -10.59
C GLN A 51 -20.49 2.59 -9.39
N ILE A 52 -19.29 2.03 -9.41
CA ILE A 52 -18.69 1.27 -8.31
C ILE A 52 -18.05 2.20 -7.26
N LEU A 53 -17.42 3.28 -7.73
CA LEU A 53 -16.72 4.31 -6.96
C LEU A 53 -17.70 5.28 -6.28
N PHE A 54 -18.81 5.60 -6.93
CA PHE A 54 -19.86 6.49 -6.42
C PHE A 54 -21.16 5.75 -6.08
N GLY A 55 -21.17 4.42 -6.20
CA GLY A 55 -22.27 3.57 -5.77
C GLY A 55 -22.30 3.35 -4.26
N PRO A 56 -23.46 3.03 -3.68
CA PRO A 56 -23.59 2.88 -2.24
C PRO A 56 -22.87 1.61 -1.74
N HIS A 57 -21.83 1.79 -0.92
CA HIS A 57 -21.39 0.91 0.18
C HIS A 57 -20.39 -0.25 -0.03
N TYR A 58 -19.69 -0.42 -1.15
CA TYR A 58 -18.75 -1.56 -1.27
C TYR A 58 -17.38 -1.34 -0.60
N ILE A 59 -16.95 -0.09 -0.45
CA ILE A 59 -15.67 0.25 0.18
C ILE A 59 -15.94 1.17 1.35
N THR A 60 -15.22 0.95 2.44
CA THR A 60 -15.23 1.82 3.61
C THR A 60 -13.84 2.45 3.71
N PRO A 61 -13.72 3.78 3.52
CA PRO A 61 -12.42 4.46 3.64
C PRO A 61 -11.80 4.17 5.00
N ALA A 62 -10.55 3.73 4.97
CA ALA A 62 -9.81 3.33 6.15
C ALA A 62 -8.33 3.73 6.02
N ARG A 63 -7.69 4.06 7.14
CA ARG A 63 -6.29 4.51 7.17
C ARG A 63 -5.53 3.97 8.36
N PHE A 64 -4.28 3.61 8.16
CA PHE A 64 -3.35 3.39 9.27
C PHE A 64 -2.62 4.70 9.58
N SER A 65 -2.49 5.03 10.85
CA SER A 65 -1.74 6.21 11.29
C SER A 65 -0.86 5.84 12.48
N ILE A 66 0.43 6.16 12.41
CA ILE A 66 1.41 5.81 13.45
C ILE A 66 2.32 7.02 13.67
N SER A 67 2.53 7.40 14.92
CA SER A 67 3.57 8.36 15.30
C SER A 67 4.89 7.64 15.55
N LEU A 68 5.91 7.95 14.76
CA LEU A 68 7.24 7.37 14.92
C LEU A 68 7.93 7.92 16.17
N GLY A 69 8.48 7.03 17.00
CA GLY A 69 9.19 7.42 18.22
C GLY A 69 8.32 7.51 19.49
N ASP A 70 7.00 7.45 19.38
CA ASP A 70 6.08 7.47 20.55
C ASP A 70 5.97 6.11 21.26
N GLY A 71 6.70 5.11 20.76
CA GLY A 71 6.86 3.80 21.38
C GLY A 71 5.67 2.87 21.20
N LYS A 72 5.76 1.68 21.78
CA LYS A 72 4.79 0.58 21.58
C LYS A 72 3.40 0.87 22.15
N ALA A 73 3.24 1.89 23.00
CA ALA A 73 1.93 2.26 23.55
C ALA A 73 1.28 3.44 22.80
N ALA A 74 1.93 3.93 21.74
CA ALA A 74 1.41 5.02 20.93
C ALA A 74 0.04 4.66 20.38
N LYS A 75 -0.89 5.63 20.50
CA LYS A 75 -2.17 5.59 19.81
C LYS A 75 -2.00 6.10 18.38
N ALA A 76 -2.91 5.72 17.50
CA ALA A 76 -2.96 6.30 16.16
C ALA A 76 -3.27 7.81 16.27
N PRO A 77 -2.50 8.68 15.59
CA PRO A 77 -2.79 10.12 15.55
C PRO A 77 -4.09 10.43 14.80
N LEU A 78 -4.45 9.59 13.84
CA LEU A 78 -5.71 9.64 13.11
C LEU A 78 -6.49 8.33 13.29
N PRO A 79 -7.83 8.37 13.39
CA PRO A 79 -8.64 7.17 13.52
C PRO A 79 -8.61 6.34 12.23
N TRP A 80 -8.76 5.02 12.38
CA TRP A 80 -8.89 4.10 11.24
C TRP A 80 -10.02 4.49 10.30
N CYS A 81 -11.21 4.73 10.84
CA CYS A 81 -12.36 5.19 10.08
C CYS A 81 -12.22 6.66 9.73
N ASP A 82 -12.38 7.00 8.46
CA ASP A 82 -12.28 8.39 8.01
C ASP A 82 -13.44 9.26 8.51
N ASP A 83 -14.64 8.69 8.62
CA ASP A 83 -15.84 9.38 9.09
C ASP A 83 -16.65 8.59 10.14
N GLU A 84 -17.63 9.26 10.75
CA GLU A 84 -18.52 8.67 11.76
C GLU A 84 -19.44 7.58 11.17
N SER A 85 -19.74 7.64 9.87
CA SER A 85 -20.56 6.65 9.19
C SER A 85 -19.83 5.31 9.09
N CYS A 86 -18.53 5.33 8.78
CA CYS A 86 -17.64 4.16 8.80
C CYS A 86 -17.67 3.52 10.18
N ALA A 87 -17.45 4.31 11.23
CA ALA A 87 -17.32 3.79 12.59
C ALA A 87 -18.58 3.05 13.06
N LYS A 88 -19.76 3.43 12.57
CA LYS A 88 -21.05 2.82 12.92
C LYS A 88 -21.38 1.55 12.12
N ARG A 89 -20.65 1.24 11.04
CA ARG A 89 -20.92 0.04 10.22
C ARG A 89 -20.61 -1.25 10.98
N ARG A 90 -21.26 -2.35 10.58
CA ARG A 90 -20.98 -3.71 11.06
C ARG A 90 -20.81 -4.63 9.85
N VAL A 91 -19.79 -5.48 9.88
CA VAL A 91 -19.63 -6.54 8.87
C VAL A 91 -20.73 -7.57 9.07
N GLN A 92 -21.31 -8.06 7.98
CA GLN A 92 -22.16 -9.24 7.98
C GLN A 92 -21.39 -10.38 7.31
N TYR A 93 -21.32 -11.52 8.00
CA TYR A 93 -20.68 -12.73 7.48
C TYR A 93 -21.75 -13.67 6.96
N HIS A 94 -21.49 -14.26 5.80
CA HIS A 94 -22.36 -15.26 5.19
C HIS A 94 -21.57 -16.56 5.01
N TYR A 95 -22.20 -17.68 5.33
CA TYR A 95 -21.64 -19.03 5.18
C TYR A 95 -22.67 -19.96 4.59
N GLN A 96 -22.28 -20.69 3.55
CA GLN A 96 -23.11 -21.73 2.95
C GLN A 96 -22.64 -23.09 3.45
N ALA A 97 -23.35 -23.62 4.44
CA ALA A 97 -23.12 -24.97 4.95
C ALA A 97 -23.70 -26.00 3.98
N GLN A 98 -22.92 -27.02 3.62
CA GLN A 98 -23.42 -28.18 2.91
C GLN A 98 -23.95 -29.21 3.93
N LEU A 99 -25.27 -29.40 3.98
CA LEU A 99 -25.92 -30.35 4.89
C LEU A 99 -26.09 -31.75 4.26
N GLY A 100 -25.72 -31.89 2.99
CA GLY A 100 -25.84 -33.10 2.19
C GLY A 100 -25.54 -32.85 0.72
N PRO A 101 -25.61 -33.85 -0.16
CA PRO A 101 -25.23 -33.72 -1.57
C PRO A 101 -26.10 -32.74 -2.37
N LEU A 102 -27.32 -32.44 -1.91
CA LEU A 102 -28.27 -31.55 -2.61
C LEU A 102 -28.84 -30.43 -1.72
N THR A 103 -28.38 -30.33 -0.47
CA THR A 103 -28.96 -29.40 0.51
C THR A 103 -27.89 -28.49 1.06
N THR A 104 -28.12 -27.18 0.91
CA THR A 104 -27.29 -26.14 1.53
C THR A 104 -28.13 -25.32 2.51
N ALA A 105 -27.49 -24.85 3.57
CA ALA A 105 -28.05 -23.87 4.49
C ALA A 105 -27.21 -22.61 4.46
N ASN A 106 -27.87 -21.47 4.28
CA ASN A 106 -27.23 -20.16 4.35
C ASN A 106 -27.32 -19.64 5.78
N ILE A 107 -26.17 -19.52 6.42
CA ILE A 107 -26.02 -18.99 7.77
C ILE A 107 -25.50 -17.56 7.62
N THR A 108 -26.14 -16.61 8.29
CA THR A 108 -25.69 -15.22 8.36
C THR A 108 -25.44 -14.85 9.81
N ALA A 109 -24.31 -14.22 10.09
CA ALA A 109 -23.96 -13.74 11.43
C ALA A 109 -23.38 -12.33 11.34
N PRO A 110 -23.90 -11.36 12.11
CA PRO A 110 -23.28 -10.04 12.19
C PRO A 110 -21.97 -10.14 13.00
N ALA A 111 -21.00 -9.28 12.68
CA ALA A 111 -19.86 -9.05 13.53
C ALA A 111 -20.32 -8.63 14.94
N PRO A 112 -19.67 -9.14 16.00
CA PRO A 112 -19.96 -8.71 17.37
C PRO A 112 -19.55 -7.25 17.63
N LEU A 113 -18.71 -6.67 16.79
CA LEU A 113 -18.20 -5.31 16.89
C LEU A 113 -18.63 -4.46 15.69
N THR A 114 -18.84 -3.17 15.93
CA THR A 114 -18.83 -2.14 14.89
C THR A 114 -17.42 -1.95 14.33
N GLN A 115 -17.30 -1.27 13.18
CA GLN A 115 -16.01 -0.96 12.59
C GLN A 115 -15.17 -0.02 13.46
N GLY A 116 -15.80 0.93 14.15
CA GLY A 116 -15.13 1.80 15.12
C GLY A 116 -14.58 1.01 16.32
N GLU A 117 -15.35 0.05 16.84
CA GLU A 117 -14.88 -0.82 17.93
C GLU A 117 -13.76 -1.76 17.44
N PHE A 118 -13.95 -2.41 16.29
CA PHE A 118 -12.95 -3.27 15.66
C PHE A 118 -11.61 -2.53 15.51
N SER A 119 -11.63 -1.36 14.89
CA SER A 119 -10.42 -0.58 14.62
C SER A 119 -9.77 -0.02 15.88
N ALA A 120 -10.56 0.43 16.87
CA ALA A 120 -10.04 0.86 18.16
C ALA A 120 -9.20 -0.24 18.82
N TYR A 121 -9.69 -1.49 18.81
CA TYR A 121 -8.96 -2.63 19.35
C TYR A 121 -7.80 -3.07 18.45
N ALA A 122 -8.07 -3.21 17.16
CA ALA A 122 -7.15 -3.81 16.19
C ALA A 122 -5.95 -2.90 15.89
N PHE A 123 -6.17 -1.59 15.79
CA PHE A 123 -5.24 -0.63 15.21
C PHE A 123 -4.99 0.60 16.10
N ASP A 124 -6.03 1.34 16.47
CA ASP A 124 -5.85 2.70 16.97
C ASP A 124 -5.23 2.77 18.37
N MET A 125 -5.65 1.93 19.31
CA MET A 125 -5.16 1.99 20.69
C MET A 125 -3.72 1.51 20.87
N ASN A 126 -3.16 0.78 19.90
CA ASN A 126 -1.81 0.22 19.97
C ASN A 126 -1.10 0.36 18.62
N ALA A 127 -1.26 1.50 17.96
CA ALA A 127 -0.70 1.77 16.64
C ALA A 127 0.82 1.53 16.61
N GLY A 128 1.53 1.88 17.68
CA GLY A 128 2.97 1.62 17.82
C GLY A 128 3.38 0.13 17.91
N LYS A 129 2.43 -0.81 17.95
CA LYS A 129 2.68 -2.26 17.86
C LYS A 129 2.32 -2.84 16.51
N LEU A 130 1.78 -2.04 15.59
CA LEU A 130 1.40 -2.55 14.29
C LEU A 130 2.64 -2.97 13.51
N PRO A 131 2.63 -4.18 12.93
CA PRO A 131 3.70 -4.60 12.04
C PRO A 131 3.68 -3.72 10.79
N ILE A 132 4.69 -2.87 10.63
CA ILE A 132 4.82 -1.95 9.48
C ILE A 132 4.62 -2.73 8.18
N ASN A 133 5.23 -3.90 8.06
CA ASN A 133 5.11 -4.72 6.85
C ASN A 133 3.67 -5.13 6.52
N SER A 134 2.82 -5.41 7.52
CA SER A 134 1.42 -5.78 7.25
C SER A 134 0.57 -4.56 6.93
N VAL A 135 0.86 -3.42 7.57
CA VAL A 135 0.22 -2.13 7.27
C VAL A 135 0.59 -1.69 5.84
N THR A 136 1.87 -1.76 5.49
CA THR A 136 2.34 -1.48 4.13
C THR A 136 1.76 -2.47 3.15
N ALA A 137 1.73 -3.78 3.42
CA ALA A 137 1.10 -4.76 2.53
C ALA A 137 -0.41 -4.52 2.33
N ALA A 138 -1.12 -4.06 3.37
CA ALA A 138 -2.51 -3.63 3.26
C ALA A 138 -2.68 -2.43 2.31
N SER A 139 -1.67 -1.58 2.18
CA SER A 139 -1.68 -0.40 1.31
C SER A 139 -1.06 -0.68 -0.08
N SER A 140 -0.10 -1.60 -0.17
CA SER A 140 0.48 -2.04 -1.44
C SER A 140 -0.41 -3.03 -2.20
N ALA A 141 -1.53 -3.43 -1.58
CA ALA A 141 -2.69 -4.07 -2.19
C ALA A 141 -3.43 -3.15 -3.19
N ALA A 142 -2.68 -2.35 -3.95
CA ALA A 142 -3.19 -1.43 -4.95
C ALA A 142 -4.08 -2.21 -5.94
N ALA A 143 -5.21 -1.60 -6.31
CA ALA A 143 -6.29 -2.24 -7.06
C ALA A 143 -7.06 -3.35 -6.31
N GLY A 144 -7.07 -3.35 -4.98
CA GLY A 144 -8.01 -4.17 -4.19
C GLY A 144 -9.46 -3.97 -4.62
N ILE A 145 -9.82 -2.76 -5.05
CA ILE A 145 -11.12 -2.50 -5.70
C ILE A 145 -11.34 -3.37 -6.95
N LEU A 146 -10.36 -3.50 -7.84
CA LEU A 146 -10.47 -4.33 -9.04
C LEU A 146 -10.59 -5.81 -8.70
N ALA A 147 -9.92 -6.26 -7.64
CA ALA A 147 -10.04 -7.62 -7.11
C ALA A 147 -11.42 -7.89 -6.48
N MET A 148 -12.07 -6.87 -5.91
CA MET A 148 -13.40 -6.99 -5.30
C MET A 148 -14.55 -6.80 -6.30
N THR A 149 -14.32 -6.10 -7.41
CA THR A 149 -15.35 -5.76 -8.40
C THR A 149 -15.41 -6.72 -9.59
N SER A 150 -14.52 -7.70 -9.64
CA SER A 150 -14.47 -8.67 -10.74
C SER A 150 -15.61 -9.70 -10.63
N SER A 151 -16.83 -9.30 -10.95
CA SER A 151 -17.86 -10.21 -11.44
C SER A 151 -17.59 -10.69 -12.88
N GLY A 152 -16.38 -10.46 -13.44
CA GLY A 152 -16.05 -10.76 -14.83
C GLY A 152 -14.58 -11.06 -15.16
N LEU A 153 -13.62 -10.91 -14.24
CA LEU A 153 -12.27 -11.45 -14.46
C LEU A 153 -12.23 -12.88 -13.91
N PRO A 154 -11.78 -13.87 -14.69
CA PRO A 154 -11.64 -15.22 -14.18
C PRO A 154 -10.72 -15.21 -12.95
N PRO A 155 -10.99 -16.04 -11.91
CA PRO A 155 -10.13 -16.20 -10.73
C PRO A 155 -8.66 -16.52 -11.04
N ALA A 156 -8.34 -16.79 -12.31
CA ALA A 156 -7.02 -17.07 -12.85
C ALA A 156 -6.03 -15.88 -12.82
N CYS A 157 -6.45 -14.65 -12.50
CA CYS A 157 -5.54 -13.49 -12.45
C CYS A 157 -4.69 -13.39 -11.18
N GLY A 158 -4.67 -14.39 -10.29
CA GLY A 158 -3.70 -14.42 -9.17
C GLY A 158 -3.86 -13.32 -8.12
N LEU A 159 -4.94 -12.52 -8.18
CA LEU A 159 -5.27 -11.49 -7.19
C LEU A 159 -5.75 -12.09 -5.85
N SER A 160 -5.89 -13.41 -5.76
CA SER A 160 -5.99 -14.15 -4.50
C SER A 160 -4.67 -14.03 -3.71
N GLY A 161 -4.48 -12.88 -3.06
CA GLY A 161 -3.23 -12.49 -2.40
C GLY A 161 -3.07 -10.97 -2.24
N SER A 162 -3.93 -10.17 -2.87
CA SER A 162 -3.92 -8.71 -2.76
C SER A 162 -4.70 -8.17 -1.56
N ALA A 163 -5.16 -9.01 -0.64
CA ALA A 163 -5.76 -8.55 0.61
C ALA A 163 -5.01 -9.18 1.79
N VAL A 164 -4.81 -8.40 2.84
CA VAL A 164 -4.24 -8.89 4.10
C VAL A 164 -5.34 -9.15 5.11
N GLU A 165 -5.21 -10.22 5.88
CA GLU A 165 -6.21 -10.60 6.86
C GLU A 165 -5.93 -9.97 8.22
N ALA A 166 -6.97 -9.43 8.86
CA ALA A 166 -6.89 -8.82 10.18
C ALA A 166 -8.03 -9.26 11.10
N SER A 167 -7.83 -9.11 12.41
CA SER A 167 -8.78 -9.50 13.46
C SER A 167 -8.83 -8.48 14.59
N ALA A 168 -9.87 -8.54 15.42
CA ALA A 168 -10.06 -7.66 16.57
C ALA A 168 -9.17 -7.99 17.79
N VAL A 169 -8.20 -8.92 17.68
CA VAL A 169 -7.34 -9.32 18.83
C VAL A 169 -6.50 -8.16 19.34
N GLY A 170 -6.10 -7.24 18.46
CA GLY A 170 -5.40 -6.01 18.83
C GLY A 170 -3.98 -6.21 19.34
N LYS A 171 -3.42 -5.16 19.95
CA LYS A 171 -2.08 -5.14 20.57
C LYS A 171 -0.95 -5.60 19.61
N GLY A 172 -1.08 -5.30 18.32
CA GLY A 172 -0.13 -5.71 17.27
C GLY A 172 -0.25 -7.17 16.81
N LYS A 173 -1.27 -7.91 17.26
CA LYS A 173 -1.50 -9.32 16.89
C LYS A 173 -2.63 -9.50 15.87
N SER A 174 -3.30 -8.42 15.48
CA SER A 174 -4.46 -8.41 14.59
C SER A 174 -4.21 -9.18 13.29
N PHE A 175 -3.09 -8.89 12.61
CA PHE A 175 -2.69 -9.56 11.38
C PHE A 175 -2.23 -11.00 11.60
N ALA A 176 -1.23 -11.22 12.46
CA ALA A 176 -0.65 -12.55 12.67
C ALA A 176 -1.70 -13.59 13.11
N TYR A 177 -2.65 -13.20 13.96
CA TYR A 177 -3.72 -14.10 14.41
C TYR A 177 -4.71 -14.45 13.29
N ALA A 178 -5.05 -13.48 12.44
CA ALA A 178 -5.91 -13.69 11.28
C ALA A 178 -5.23 -14.55 10.20
N GLN A 179 -3.97 -14.25 9.88
CA GLN A 179 -3.15 -15.01 8.94
C GLN A 179 -3.01 -16.46 9.38
N GLN A 180 -2.68 -16.71 10.66
CA GLN A 180 -2.57 -18.07 11.18
C GLN A 180 -3.90 -18.83 11.08
N PHE A 181 -5.03 -18.17 11.36
CA PHE A 181 -6.35 -18.79 11.18
C PHE A 181 -6.57 -19.20 9.72
N MET A 182 -6.37 -18.27 8.78
CA MET A 182 -6.60 -18.51 7.35
C MET A 182 -5.64 -19.55 6.75
N GLU A 183 -4.40 -19.59 7.21
CA GLU A 183 -3.42 -20.60 6.80
C GLU A 183 -3.83 -22.00 7.26
N ASN A 184 -4.30 -22.14 8.50
CA ASN A 184 -4.83 -23.41 8.99
C ASN A 184 -6.05 -23.88 8.17
N GLU A 185 -6.97 -22.97 7.86
CA GLU A 185 -8.14 -23.30 7.03
C GLU A 185 -7.74 -23.67 5.60
N ARG A 186 -6.77 -22.97 5.02
CA ARG A 186 -6.22 -23.30 3.69
C ARG A 186 -5.60 -24.70 3.69
N ASN A 187 -4.77 -25.02 4.67
CA ASN A 187 -4.13 -26.33 4.82
C ASN A 187 -5.16 -27.44 5.07
N ASN A 188 -6.19 -27.17 5.87
CA ASN A 188 -7.32 -28.07 6.09
C ASN A 188 -8.03 -28.40 4.77
N ILE A 189 -8.39 -27.38 3.98
CA ILE A 189 -9.04 -27.58 2.67
C ILE A 189 -8.13 -28.35 1.69
N GLN A 190 -6.84 -27.98 1.61
CA GLN A 190 -5.87 -28.66 0.73
C GLN A 190 -5.65 -30.14 1.07
N SER A 191 -5.82 -30.51 2.34
CA SER A 191 -5.73 -31.89 2.81
C SER A 191 -7.06 -32.66 2.72
N GLY A 192 -8.07 -32.10 2.07
CA GLY A 192 -9.39 -32.72 1.88
C GLY A 192 -10.38 -32.48 3.01
N GLY A 193 -10.05 -31.60 3.96
CA GLY A 193 -10.99 -31.11 4.97
C GLY A 193 -12.02 -30.14 4.40
N THR A 194 -12.91 -29.66 5.27
CA THR A 194 -13.97 -28.70 4.92
C THR A 194 -14.01 -27.57 5.93
N PHE A 195 -14.41 -26.38 5.47
CA PHE A 195 -14.65 -25.23 6.34
C PHE A 195 -16.02 -25.41 7.04
N THR A 196 -16.02 -25.52 8.36
CA THR A 196 -17.21 -25.90 9.14
C THR A 196 -17.95 -24.70 9.72
N GLU A 197 -19.15 -24.93 10.25
CA GLU A 197 -19.89 -23.90 11.01
C GLU A 197 -19.11 -23.44 12.26
N ALA A 198 -18.29 -24.30 12.86
CA ALA A 198 -17.45 -23.92 14.00
C ALA A 198 -16.35 -22.93 13.56
N ASP A 199 -15.74 -23.14 12.39
CA ASP A 199 -14.73 -22.25 11.82
C ASP A 199 -15.35 -20.91 11.44
N PHE A 200 -16.56 -20.93 10.87
CA PHE A 200 -17.36 -19.72 10.64
C PHE A 200 -17.63 -18.93 11.94
N LYS A 201 -18.07 -19.61 13.01
CA LYS A 201 -18.28 -18.98 14.33
C LYS A 201 -16.98 -18.42 14.92
N LYS A 202 -15.85 -19.07 14.66
CA LYS A 202 -14.54 -18.58 15.08
C LYS A 202 -14.13 -17.33 14.29
N ALA A 203 -14.25 -17.34 12.96
CA ALA A 203 -13.98 -16.20 12.08
C ALA A 203 -14.83 -14.97 12.42
N THR A 204 -16.12 -15.16 12.67
CA THR A 204 -17.04 -14.09 13.10
C THR A 204 -16.68 -13.53 14.47
N LYS A 205 -16.38 -14.40 15.46
CA LYS A 205 -16.00 -13.98 16.81
C LYS A 205 -14.70 -13.18 16.86
N MET A 206 -13.72 -13.53 16.02
CA MET A 206 -12.48 -12.78 15.91
C MET A 206 -12.61 -11.52 15.05
N VAL A 207 -13.78 -11.27 14.46
CA VAL A 207 -14.03 -10.18 13.52
C VAL A 207 -13.00 -10.20 12.39
N LEU A 208 -12.87 -11.36 11.73
CA LEU A 208 -11.97 -11.52 10.60
C LEU A 208 -12.36 -10.53 9.49
N GLN A 209 -11.43 -9.70 9.03
CA GLN A 209 -11.63 -8.80 7.91
C GLN A 209 -10.50 -8.99 6.89
N LEU A 210 -10.86 -8.87 5.62
CA LEU A 210 -9.90 -8.70 4.53
C LEU A 210 -9.71 -7.20 4.32
N ILE A 211 -8.45 -6.76 4.36
CA ILE A 211 -8.08 -5.37 4.14
C ILE A 211 -7.29 -5.33 2.84
N ALA A 212 -7.74 -4.49 1.92
CA ALA A 212 -7.04 -4.23 0.67
C ALA A 212 -7.01 -2.71 0.44
N ASP A 213 -6.03 -2.24 -0.32
CA ASP A 213 -5.97 -0.84 -0.70
C ASP A 213 -7.03 -0.59 -1.77
N GLY A 214 -7.83 0.47 -1.56
CA GLY A 214 -8.83 0.91 -2.53
C GLY A 214 -8.21 1.41 -3.83
N GLY A 215 -6.90 1.70 -3.84
CA GLY A 215 -6.12 2.04 -5.02
C GLY A 215 -6.36 3.45 -5.55
N LEU A 216 -6.86 4.37 -4.72
CA LEU A 216 -7.21 5.74 -5.12
C LEU A 216 -6.44 6.81 -4.34
N ALA A 217 -5.35 6.43 -3.68
CA ALA A 217 -4.43 7.43 -3.18
C ALA A 217 -3.72 8.12 -4.37
N ASP A 218 -3.24 9.33 -4.16
CA ASP A 218 -2.19 9.86 -5.02
C ASP A 218 -0.98 8.93 -4.94
N ASN A 219 -0.34 8.58 -6.06
CA ASN A 219 0.77 7.60 -6.09
C ASN A 219 1.96 7.97 -5.19
N THR A 220 1.93 9.14 -4.54
CA THR A 220 2.96 9.62 -3.60
C THR A 220 2.53 9.57 -2.13
N GLY A 221 1.23 9.45 -1.83
CA GLY A 221 0.65 9.61 -0.49
C GLY A 221 0.70 11.04 0.08
N ALA A 222 1.29 12.00 -0.64
CA ALA A 222 1.47 13.37 -0.18
C ALA A 222 0.15 14.13 -0.10
N MET A 223 -0.75 13.94 -1.06
CA MET A 223 -2.04 14.65 -1.06
C MET A 223 -2.90 14.20 0.11
N THR A 224 -2.89 12.90 0.41
CA THR A 224 -3.55 12.39 1.61
C THR A 224 -2.97 13.06 2.86
N ALA A 225 -1.65 13.12 3.02
CA ALA A 225 -1.02 13.78 4.17
C ALA A 225 -1.39 15.27 4.28
N VAL A 226 -1.40 16.00 3.16
CA VAL A 226 -1.79 17.42 3.13
C VAL A 226 -3.28 17.62 3.42
N GLY A 227 -4.14 16.71 2.95
CA GLY A 227 -5.58 16.68 3.24
C GLY A 227 -5.86 16.57 4.74
N GLU A 228 -5.03 15.77 5.43
CA GLU A 228 -5.04 15.64 6.90
C GLU A 228 -4.42 16.84 7.64
N GLY A 229 -3.98 17.86 6.91
CA GLY A 229 -3.46 19.10 7.47
C GLY A 229 -1.95 19.15 7.65
N ALA A 230 -1.20 18.18 7.09
CA ALA A 230 0.26 18.28 7.08
C ALA A 230 0.71 19.52 6.30
N THR A 231 1.59 20.31 6.91
CA THR A 231 2.27 21.44 6.26
C THR A 231 3.70 21.11 5.84
N GLU A 232 4.17 19.91 6.20
CA GLU A 232 5.47 19.36 5.88
C GLU A 232 5.28 17.88 5.59
N VAL A 233 5.75 17.43 4.43
CA VAL A 233 5.58 16.06 3.95
C VAL A 233 6.92 15.55 3.46
N PHE A 234 7.38 14.44 4.02
CA PHE A 234 8.59 13.76 3.58
C PHE A 234 8.23 12.58 2.67
N MET A 235 8.77 12.58 1.45
CA MET A 235 8.45 11.61 0.40
C MET A 235 9.67 10.76 0.03
N LEU A 236 9.45 9.46 -0.16
CA LEU A 236 10.41 8.54 -0.75
C LEU A 236 9.87 8.12 -2.12
N MET A 237 10.62 8.37 -3.19
CA MET A 237 10.12 8.21 -4.55
C MET A 237 11.13 7.44 -5.41
N ALA A 238 10.65 6.54 -6.25
CA ALA A 238 11.46 5.86 -7.27
C ALA A 238 10.97 6.16 -8.70
N ILE A 239 9.86 6.88 -8.83
CA ILE A 239 9.27 7.27 -10.12
C ILE A 239 9.02 8.76 -10.13
N ASN A 240 9.50 9.43 -11.17
CA ASN A 240 9.34 10.87 -11.32
C ASN A 240 7.94 11.28 -11.77
N SER A 241 7.22 10.44 -12.53
CA SER A 241 5.89 10.76 -13.03
C SER A 241 4.91 11.02 -11.89
N SER A 242 4.86 10.15 -10.89
CA SER A 242 3.99 10.30 -9.71
C SER A 242 4.20 11.65 -8.99
N TYR A 243 5.46 12.12 -8.92
CA TYR A 243 5.77 13.44 -8.37
C TYR A 243 5.28 14.59 -9.28
N PHE A 244 5.48 14.47 -10.60
CA PHE A 244 5.11 15.49 -11.58
C PHE A 244 3.61 15.59 -11.82
N ASP A 245 2.88 14.49 -11.64
CA ASP A 245 1.43 14.42 -11.78
C ASP A 245 0.72 15.34 -10.77
N MET A 246 1.38 15.65 -9.63
CA MET A 246 0.86 16.60 -8.63
C MET A 246 0.75 18.06 -9.13
N PHE A 247 1.42 18.37 -10.24
CA PHE A 247 1.65 19.72 -10.76
C PHE A 247 1.15 19.90 -12.21
N THR A 248 0.42 18.92 -12.75
CA THR A 248 0.00 18.90 -14.15
C THR A 248 -1.53 18.88 -14.24
N PRO A 249 -2.18 19.93 -14.77
CA PRO A 249 -3.63 19.94 -14.95
C PRO A 249 -4.12 19.00 -16.06
N ASP A 250 -3.24 18.62 -16.99
CA ASP A 250 -3.55 17.87 -18.21
C ASP A 250 -2.43 16.89 -18.54
N SER A 251 -2.41 15.69 -17.94
CA SER A 251 -1.72 14.56 -18.56
C SER A 251 -2.79 13.70 -19.24
N GLY A 252 -2.93 13.87 -20.56
CA GLY A 252 -3.72 13.00 -21.44
C GLY A 252 -3.14 11.59 -21.58
N PHE A 253 -2.65 11.03 -20.47
CA PHE A 253 -2.23 9.65 -20.34
C PHE A 253 -3.11 8.98 -19.29
N ASP A 254 -3.52 7.76 -19.60
CA ASP A 254 -4.15 6.66 -18.85
C ASP A 254 -3.70 6.43 -17.38
N SER A 255 -3.34 7.48 -16.63
CA SER A 255 -2.93 7.39 -15.23
C SER A 255 -4.16 7.53 -14.33
N PHE A 256 -4.50 6.44 -13.68
CA PHE A 256 -5.62 6.32 -12.74
C PHE A 256 -5.49 7.23 -11.49
N ALA A 257 -4.46 8.07 -11.39
CA ALA A 257 -4.10 8.81 -10.18
C ALA A 257 -3.29 10.11 -10.42
N SER A 258 -3.49 10.80 -11.55
CA SER A 258 -2.93 12.15 -11.75
C SER A 258 -3.86 13.20 -11.16
N TYR A 259 -3.34 14.04 -10.26
CA TYR A 259 -4.13 14.98 -9.47
C TYR A 259 -3.39 16.32 -9.36
N HIS A 260 -3.97 17.38 -9.92
CA HIS A 260 -3.38 18.71 -9.88
C HIS A 260 -3.72 19.43 -8.57
N VAL A 261 -2.89 19.24 -7.55
CA VAL A 261 -3.15 19.74 -6.18
C VAL A 261 -2.36 20.99 -5.82
N PHE A 262 -1.24 21.26 -6.51
CA PHE A 262 -0.39 22.43 -6.23
C PHE A 262 -0.46 23.49 -7.33
N GLN A 263 -0.27 24.76 -6.98
CA GLN A 263 -0.30 25.90 -7.91
C GLN A 263 0.96 25.97 -8.78
N GLU A 264 2.06 25.41 -8.29
CA GLU A 264 3.32 25.33 -9.01
C GLU A 264 3.17 24.42 -10.25
N THR A 265 3.91 24.75 -11.30
CA THR A 265 3.86 24.04 -12.57
C THR A 265 4.76 22.81 -12.56
N GLN A 266 4.44 21.84 -13.41
CA GLN A 266 5.31 20.69 -13.69
C GLN A 266 6.74 21.10 -14.03
N SER A 267 6.94 22.19 -14.80
CA SER A 267 8.28 22.69 -15.12
C SER A 267 9.06 23.12 -13.88
N GLN A 268 8.40 23.76 -12.91
CA GLN A 268 9.01 24.11 -11.63
C GLN A 268 9.34 22.85 -10.82
N ALA A 269 8.47 21.84 -10.81
CA ALA A 269 8.74 20.56 -10.15
C ALA A 269 9.94 19.82 -10.77
N VAL A 270 10.07 19.81 -12.10
CA VAL A 270 11.23 19.24 -12.82
C VAL A 270 12.51 19.99 -12.46
N GLN A 271 12.47 21.32 -12.46
CA GLN A 271 13.62 22.15 -12.07
C GLN A 271 14.01 21.91 -10.61
N ASN A 272 13.02 21.79 -9.72
CA ASN A 272 13.24 21.50 -8.31
C ASN A 272 13.96 20.14 -8.14
N LEU A 273 13.45 19.09 -8.77
CA LEU A 273 14.06 17.75 -8.73
C LEU A 273 15.49 17.75 -9.29
N ALA A 274 15.71 18.48 -10.39
CA ALA A 274 17.03 18.61 -11.00
C ALA A 274 18.02 19.41 -10.12
N SER A 275 17.52 20.35 -9.30
CA SER A 275 18.33 21.17 -8.41
C SER A 275 18.72 20.48 -7.09
N GLY A 276 18.09 19.34 -6.78
CA GLY A 276 18.35 18.61 -5.54
C GLY A 276 19.80 18.13 -5.41
N ALA A 277 20.25 17.98 -4.17
CA ALA A 277 21.57 17.45 -3.89
C ALA A 277 21.64 15.97 -4.27
N SER A 278 22.71 15.59 -4.97
CA SER A 278 22.95 14.20 -5.37
C SER A 278 23.98 13.54 -4.47
N LEU A 279 23.73 12.29 -4.07
CA LEU A 279 24.68 11.46 -3.36
C LEU A 279 25.72 10.91 -4.35
N ALA A 280 26.99 10.86 -3.95
CA ALA A 280 28.03 10.25 -4.75
C ALA A 280 27.89 8.73 -4.75
N LEU A 281 27.84 8.11 -5.92
CA LEU A 281 27.90 6.65 -5.99
C LEU A 281 29.33 6.16 -5.67
N PRO A 282 29.50 5.10 -4.86
CA PRO A 282 30.82 4.53 -4.57
C PRO A 282 31.47 3.85 -5.79
N ARG A 283 30.65 3.40 -6.74
CA ARG A 283 31.01 2.75 -8.01
C ARG A 283 29.83 2.86 -8.97
N GLU A 284 30.03 2.44 -10.22
CA GLU A 284 28.92 2.18 -11.13
C GLU A 284 28.13 0.95 -10.66
N PHE A 285 26.82 1.10 -10.60
CA PHE A 285 25.86 0.09 -10.15
C PHE A 285 24.99 -0.38 -11.30
N VAL A 286 24.36 -1.54 -11.13
CA VAL A 286 23.54 -2.16 -12.18
C VAL A 286 22.13 -1.57 -12.17
N HIS A 287 21.58 -1.34 -10.98
CA HIS A 287 20.18 -0.95 -10.83
C HIS A 287 19.99 0.47 -10.28
N LEU A 288 20.94 0.99 -9.49
CA LEU A 288 20.88 2.33 -8.92
C LEU A 288 21.73 3.33 -9.72
N PHE A 289 21.08 4.28 -10.38
CA PHE A 289 21.74 5.34 -11.14
C PHE A 289 22.02 6.61 -10.32
N GLY A 290 21.32 6.77 -9.19
CA GLY A 290 21.55 7.90 -8.30
C GLY A 290 20.57 7.96 -7.14
N ILE A 291 20.96 8.69 -6.09
CA ILE A 291 20.04 9.12 -5.03
C ILE A 291 20.12 10.63 -4.98
N ARG A 292 18.98 11.30 -5.11
CA ARG A 292 18.84 12.75 -4.99
C ARG A 292 17.93 13.07 -3.83
N TYR A 293 18.12 14.24 -3.23
CA TYR A 293 17.20 14.73 -2.22
C TYR A 293 17.10 16.25 -2.28
N GLY A 294 15.97 16.78 -1.85
CA GLY A 294 15.70 18.20 -1.87
C GLY A 294 14.40 18.51 -1.16
N PHE A 295 13.97 19.76 -1.31
CA PHE A 295 12.70 20.22 -0.81
C PHE A 295 12.05 21.15 -1.82
N PHE A 296 10.73 21.21 -1.82
CA PHE A 296 9.95 22.12 -2.63
C PHE A 296 8.86 22.76 -1.77
N GLU A 297 8.95 24.07 -1.55
CA GLU A 297 7.83 24.80 -0.96
C GLU A 297 6.78 25.03 -2.06
N VAL A 298 5.60 24.48 -1.85
CA VAL A 298 4.48 24.50 -2.78
C VAL A 298 3.26 25.15 -2.14
N THR A 299 2.29 25.50 -2.97
CA THR A 299 1.07 26.18 -2.58
C THR A 299 -0.13 25.37 -3.06
N THR A 300 -1.07 25.02 -2.18
CA THR A 300 -2.25 24.24 -2.59
C THR A 300 -3.14 25.03 -3.54
N ALA A 301 -3.57 24.40 -4.63
CA ALA A 301 -4.43 24.98 -5.65
C ALA A 301 -5.90 25.00 -5.20
N ASP A 302 -6.70 25.88 -5.82
CA ASP A 302 -8.16 25.81 -5.77
C ASP A 302 -8.70 24.94 -6.92
N SER A 303 -8.30 23.67 -6.95
CA SER A 303 -8.67 22.70 -8.00
C SER A 303 -9.73 21.72 -7.53
N ALA A 304 -10.35 21.01 -8.49
CA ALA A 304 -11.28 19.92 -8.17
C ALA A 304 -10.56 18.79 -7.42
N ASP A 305 -9.32 18.49 -7.82
CA ASP A 305 -8.50 17.44 -7.21
C ASP A 305 -8.15 17.76 -5.77
N ALA A 306 -7.66 18.99 -5.48
CA ALA A 306 -7.39 19.41 -4.11
C ALA A 306 -8.65 19.31 -3.22
N ARG A 307 -9.82 19.69 -3.75
CA ARG A 307 -11.10 19.55 -3.03
C ARG A 307 -11.51 18.09 -2.83
N ALA A 308 -11.19 17.18 -3.76
CA ALA A 308 -11.45 15.75 -3.61
C ALA A 308 -10.67 15.14 -2.43
N PHE A 309 -9.48 15.67 -2.14
CA PHE A 309 -8.67 15.30 -0.96
C PHE A 309 -8.97 16.16 0.29
N GLY A 310 -9.98 17.03 0.25
CA GLY A 310 -10.29 17.92 1.38
C GLY A 310 -9.22 18.99 1.66
N ILE A 311 -8.32 19.24 0.71
CA ILE A 311 -7.22 20.18 0.84
C ILE A 311 -7.74 21.61 0.61
N PRO A 312 -7.65 22.51 1.61
CA PRO A 312 -8.04 23.90 1.41
C PRO A 312 -7.01 24.63 0.54
N PRO A 313 -7.43 25.61 -0.29
CA PRO A 313 -6.55 26.32 -1.19
C PRO A 313 -5.62 27.29 -0.46
N ASN A 314 -4.54 27.69 -1.13
CA ASN A 314 -3.58 28.70 -0.68
C ASN A 314 -2.83 28.36 0.62
N LYS A 315 -2.72 27.07 0.97
CA LYS A 315 -1.83 26.62 2.04
C LYS A 315 -0.41 26.43 1.51
N LYS A 316 0.57 26.89 2.28
CA LYS A 316 1.97 26.56 2.06
C LYS A 316 2.28 25.19 2.63
N VAL A 317 2.90 24.35 1.82
CA VAL A 317 3.33 23.00 2.19
C VAL A 317 4.80 22.85 1.79
N LEU A 318 5.62 22.31 2.69
CA LEU A 318 6.99 21.90 2.40
C LEU A 318 6.99 20.43 1.99
N LEU A 319 7.34 20.15 0.74
CA LEU A 319 7.58 18.79 0.25
C LEU A 319 9.07 18.49 0.35
N GLU A 320 9.48 17.69 1.32
CA GLU A 320 10.81 17.12 1.38
C GLU A 320 10.82 15.79 0.63
N TRP A 321 11.86 15.52 -0.14
CA TRP A 321 11.88 14.32 -0.96
C TRP A 321 13.26 13.67 -1.05
N VAL A 322 13.25 12.35 -1.12
CA VAL A 322 14.40 11.53 -1.55
C VAL A 322 13.96 10.74 -2.77
N PHE A 323 14.64 10.97 -3.89
CA PHE A 323 14.42 10.30 -5.16
C PHE A 323 15.52 9.26 -5.40
N PHE A 324 15.12 8.03 -5.66
CA PHE A 324 15.98 6.92 -6.03
C PHE A 324 15.84 6.71 -7.55
N ASP A 325 16.88 7.06 -8.28
CA ASP A 325 16.93 6.85 -9.73
C ASP A 325 17.34 5.40 -10.00
N THR A 326 16.38 4.57 -10.40
CA THR A 326 16.58 3.14 -10.57
C THR A 326 15.75 2.56 -11.71
N ASN A 327 16.23 1.48 -12.32
CA ASN A 327 15.47 0.67 -13.28
C ASN A 327 14.63 -0.44 -12.63
N VAL A 328 14.68 -0.59 -11.30
CA VAL A 328 13.90 -1.56 -10.52
C VAL A 328 12.98 -0.79 -9.60
N GLY A 329 11.69 -1.13 -9.61
CA GLY A 329 10.74 -0.52 -8.71
C GLY A 329 11.05 -0.79 -7.23
N LEU A 330 11.41 0.25 -6.47
CA LEU A 330 11.68 0.15 -5.02
C LEU A 330 10.40 0.18 -4.17
N PHE A 331 9.41 1.00 -4.58
CA PHE A 331 8.18 1.24 -3.82
C PHE A 331 6.92 0.89 -4.60
N GLU A 332 7.05 0.77 -5.91
CA GLU A 332 6.02 0.33 -6.83
C GLU A 332 6.62 -0.84 -7.62
N PRO A 333 5.87 -1.90 -7.93
CA PRO A 333 6.37 -2.97 -8.78
C PRO A 333 6.46 -2.46 -10.23
N ILE A 334 7.54 -1.77 -10.56
CA ILE A 334 7.86 -1.37 -11.93
C ILE A 334 8.45 -2.58 -12.62
N PHE A 335 7.64 -3.29 -13.39
CA PHE A 335 8.08 -4.43 -14.20
C PHE A 335 8.62 -4.02 -15.58
N SER A 336 8.85 -2.72 -15.82
CA SER A 336 9.35 -2.23 -17.11
C SER A 336 10.84 -2.56 -17.27
N GLY A 337 11.15 -3.78 -17.69
CA GLY A 337 12.51 -4.19 -18.05
C GLY A 337 12.86 -5.64 -17.70
N SER A 338 12.23 -6.22 -16.68
CA SER A 338 12.45 -7.62 -16.33
C SER A 338 11.62 -8.54 -17.23
N GLN A 339 12.26 -9.50 -17.90
CA GLN A 339 11.53 -10.54 -18.63
C GLN A 339 10.80 -11.52 -17.69
N ASP A 340 11.17 -11.53 -16.40
CA ASP A 340 10.58 -12.37 -15.36
C ASP A 340 10.26 -11.55 -14.09
N PRO A 341 8.97 -11.35 -13.76
CA PRO A 341 8.54 -10.66 -12.55
C PRO A 341 9.11 -11.25 -11.25
N LEU A 342 9.38 -12.56 -11.20
CA LEU A 342 9.92 -13.20 -10.00
C LEU A 342 11.39 -12.81 -9.77
N THR A 343 12.19 -12.79 -10.84
CA THR A 343 13.58 -12.31 -10.80
C THR A 343 13.64 -10.83 -10.40
N ALA A 344 12.75 -9.99 -10.94
CA ALA A 344 12.64 -8.58 -10.55
C ALA A 344 12.35 -8.39 -9.06
N LEU A 345 11.36 -9.11 -8.53
CA LEU A 345 10.92 -8.99 -7.14
C LEU A 345 11.91 -9.58 -6.13
N THR A 346 12.85 -10.41 -6.57
CA THR A 346 13.77 -11.11 -5.66
C THR A 346 15.21 -10.65 -5.85
N GLU A 347 15.85 -11.02 -6.95
CA GLU A 347 17.28 -10.80 -7.15
C GLU A 347 17.58 -9.33 -7.45
N GLU A 348 16.84 -8.73 -8.38
CA GLU A 348 17.07 -7.34 -8.79
C GLU A 348 16.70 -6.38 -7.65
N TYR A 349 15.55 -6.60 -6.99
CA TYR A 349 15.15 -5.83 -5.81
C TYR A 349 16.18 -5.90 -4.67
N ASN A 350 16.63 -7.10 -4.29
CA ASN A 350 17.64 -7.23 -3.25
C ASN A 350 18.97 -6.56 -3.64
N THR A 351 19.32 -6.63 -4.92
CA THR A 351 20.53 -5.98 -5.44
C THR A 351 20.39 -4.46 -5.33
N VAL A 352 19.32 -3.84 -5.81
CA VAL A 352 19.14 -2.39 -5.70
C VAL A 352 19.09 -1.92 -4.24
N VAL A 353 18.47 -2.68 -3.33
CA VAL A 353 18.49 -2.36 -1.88
C VAL A 353 19.91 -2.31 -1.35
N GLN A 354 20.76 -3.28 -1.73
CA GLN A 354 22.17 -3.29 -1.34
C GLN A 354 22.93 -2.10 -1.93
N GLU A 355 22.69 -1.76 -3.21
CA GLU A 355 23.30 -0.59 -3.87
C GLU A 355 22.89 0.73 -3.18
N VAL A 356 21.63 0.85 -2.74
CA VAL A 356 21.13 1.98 -1.94
C VAL A 356 21.86 2.05 -0.61
N VAL A 357 21.98 0.93 0.12
CA VAL A 357 22.71 0.89 1.40
C VAL A 357 24.16 1.30 1.21
N GLU A 358 24.85 0.73 0.22
CA GLU A 358 26.24 1.06 -0.10
C GLU A 358 26.43 2.55 -0.38
N THR A 359 25.50 3.15 -1.13
CA THR A 359 25.48 4.60 -1.41
C THR A 359 25.27 5.41 -0.12
N MET A 360 24.29 5.03 0.71
CA MET A 360 23.97 5.75 1.94
C MET A 360 25.08 5.66 2.99
N VAL A 361 25.84 4.57 3.03
CA VAL A 361 26.97 4.42 3.97
C VAL A 361 28.31 4.88 3.41
N TYR A 362 28.35 5.31 2.14
CA TYR A 362 29.59 5.76 1.52
C TYR A 362 30.13 7.01 2.23
N LYS A 363 31.44 6.99 2.54
CA LYS A 363 32.09 8.03 3.36
C LYS A 363 31.87 9.45 2.83
N LYS A 364 31.80 9.64 1.51
CA LYS A 364 31.55 10.95 0.88
C LYS A 364 30.13 11.47 1.12
N ASN A 365 29.18 10.58 1.41
CA ASN A 365 27.76 10.92 1.60
C ASN A 365 27.37 11.14 3.06
N LEU A 366 28.27 10.89 4.03
CA LEU A 366 27.93 10.95 5.46
C LEU A 366 27.32 12.28 5.90
N ARG A 367 27.71 13.41 5.30
CA ARG A 367 27.11 14.72 5.59
C ARG A 367 25.67 14.79 5.07
N HIS A 368 25.46 14.42 3.81
CA HIS A 368 24.14 14.39 3.17
C HIS A 368 23.18 13.45 3.90
N VAL A 369 23.65 12.25 4.25
CA VAL A 369 22.84 11.24 4.93
C VAL A 369 22.48 11.66 6.35
N LYS A 370 23.38 12.37 7.06
CA LYS A 370 23.00 12.99 8.34
C LYS A 370 21.92 14.05 8.19
N THR A 371 21.94 14.84 7.12
CA THR A 371 20.85 15.79 6.80
C THR A 371 19.55 15.03 6.58
N ILE A 372 19.52 14.07 5.65
CA ILE A 372 18.33 13.26 5.36
C ILE A 372 17.77 12.60 6.63
N LEU A 373 18.63 11.97 7.44
CA LEU A 373 18.21 11.30 8.68
C LEU A 373 17.73 12.27 9.77
N LYS A 374 18.22 13.52 9.75
CA LYS A 374 17.75 14.56 10.65
C LYS A 374 16.34 15.01 10.25
N GLU A 375 16.10 15.24 8.97
CA GLU A 375 14.76 15.61 8.47
C GLU A 375 13.75 14.47 8.69
N LEU A 376 14.19 13.21 8.57
CA LEU A 376 13.41 12.02 8.98
C LEU A 376 13.13 11.92 10.48
N GLY A 377 13.64 12.83 11.32
CA GLY A 377 13.53 12.75 12.78
C GLY A 377 14.26 11.56 13.42
N ALA A 378 15.11 10.86 12.66
CA ALA A 378 15.83 9.67 13.11
C ALA A 378 17.09 10.00 13.93
N LEU A 379 17.57 11.24 13.87
CA LEU A 379 18.67 11.76 14.66
C LEU A 379 18.14 12.89 15.56
N LYS A 380 17.93 12.58 16.84
CA LYS A 380 17.70 13.59 17.90
C LYS A 380 19.02 14.15 18.40
#